data_AF-A0A940FJN2-F1
#
_entry.id   AF-A0A940FJN2-F1
#
_cell.length_a   1.000
_cell.length_b   1.000
_cell.length_c   1.000
_cell.angle_alpha   90.00
_cell.angle_beta   90.00
_cell.angle_gamma   90.00
#
_symmetry.space_group_name_H-M   'P 1'
#
loop_
_entity.id
_entity.type
_entity.pdbx_description
1 polymer ?
#
loop_
_entity_poly.entity_id
_entity_poly.type
_entity_poly.pdbx_seq_one_letter_code
_entity_poly.pdbx_strand_id
1 'polypeptide(L)'
;HGKEIGVNGKDLAVVGNSVGGNMAAVVSLMAKDKKGPHIKLQVLLWPVTNADVNTESYLAYANDRFLTRNMMIWFWDSYTKDLAKRKEIYASPLLASLDELKGLPPALVQTAENDVLRDEGEAYARKLNDAGVPVTLTRYGGLIHDYGLLNPLAHVPAVKTALLQAAVVIRQG
;
A
#
# COMPACT_ATOMS: atom_id res chain seq x y z
N HIS A 1 -1.12 25.46 4.45
CA HIS A 1 -0.04 25.34 5.46
C HIS A 1 -0.57 24.61 6.70
N GLY A 2 0.23 23.80 7.42
CA GLY A 2 -0.28 23.00 8.56
C GLY A 2 -0.94 23.81 9.70
N LYS A 3 -0.46 25.04 9.95
CA LYS A 3 -1.01 25.94 10.98
C LYS A 3 -2.48 26.31 10.75
N GLU A 4 -2.94 26.32 9.51
CA GLU A 4 -4.34 26.67 9.16
C GLU A 4 -5.34 25.61 9.65
N ILE A 5 -4.87 24.38 9.90
CA ILE A 5 -5.69 23.25 10.37
C ILE A 5 -5.21 22.69 11.72
N GLY A 6 -4.34 23.44 12.42
CA GLY A 6 -3.86 23.05 13.76
C GLY A 6 -2.87 21.88 13.79
N VAL A 7 -2.10 21.63 12.73
CA VAL A 7 -1.11 20.51 12.67
C VAL A 7 0.32 20.99 12.37
N ASN A 8 1.32 20.21 12.79
CA ASN A 8 2.70 20.42 12.37
C ASN A 8 2.92 19.84 10.96
N GLY A 9 2.97 20.70 9.94
CA GLY A 9 3.18 20.27 8.55
C GLY A 9 4.56 19.65 8.25
N LYS A 10 5.49 19.65 9.20
CA LYS A 10 6.76 18.90 9.11
C LYS A 10 6.65 17.46 9.60
N ASP A 11 5.63 17.15 10.41
CA ASP A 11 5.34 15.81 10.91
C ASP A 11 4.18 15.21 10.10
N LEU A 12 4.47 14.91 8.82
CA LEU A 12 3.48 14.42 7.87
C LEU A 12 3.72 12.95 7.53
N ALA A 13 2.71 12.11 7.72
CA ALA A 13 2.68 10.74 7.22
C ALA A 13 1.58 10.59 6.17
N VAL A 14 1.76 9.66 5.24
CA VAL A 14 0.72 9.25 4.28
C VAL A 14 0.30 7.82 4.59
N VAL A 15 -1.01 7.58 4.65
CA VAL A 15 -1.57 6.29 5.07
C VAL A 15 -2.73 5.96 4.15
N GLY A 16 -2.86 4.70 3.74
CA GLY A 16 -4.02 4.25 2.98
C GLY A 16 -4.12 2.75 2.87
N ASN A 17 -5.35 2.26 2.65
CA ASN A 17 -5.66 0.85 2.44
C ASN A 17 -6.00 0.54 0.98
N SER A 18 -5.65 -0.64 0.48
CA SER A 18 -5.99 -1.08 -0.88
C SER A 18 -5.50 -0.09 -1.96
N VAL A 19 -6.39 0.44 -2.80
CA VAL A 19 -6.08 1.55 -3.73
C VAL A 19 -5.66 2.84 -3.02
N GLY A 20 -6.07 3.05 -1.77
CA GLY A 20 -5.53 4.10 -0.91
C GLY A 20 -4.06 3.86 -0.55
N GLY A 21 -3.66 2.59 -0.40
CA GLY A 21 -2.26 2.20 -0.24
C GLY A 21 -1.44 2.49 -1.51
N ASN A 22 -2.03 2.26 -2.69
CA ASN A 22 -1.45 2.70 -3.97
C ASN A 22 -1.22 4.22 -3.97
N MET A 23 -2.25 4.99 -3.64
CA MET A 23 -2.16 6.45 -3.59
C MET A 23 -1.10 6.94 -2.60
N ALA A 24 -0.99 6.33 -1.41
CA ALA A 24 0.03 6.70 -0.43
C ALA A 24 1.47 6.45 -0.95
N ALA A 25 1.70 5.32 -1.63
CA ALA A 25 2.98 5.02 -2.26
C ALA A 25 3.29 6.00 -3.40
N VAL A 26 2.32 6.26 -4.28
CA VAL A 26 2.45 7.18 -5.42
C VAL A 26 2.65 8.63 -4.97
N VAL A 27 1.93 9.09 -3.95
CA VAL A 27 2.15 10.42 -3.37
C VAL A 27 3.57 10.54 -2.80
N SER A 28 4.10 9.48 -2.21
CA SER A 28 5.49 9.46 -1.73
C SER A 28 6.50 9.59 -2.88
N LEU A 29 6.28 8.87 -3.99
CA LEU A 29 7.05 9.02 -5.23
C LEU A 29 6.96 10.45 -5.78
N MET A 30 5.75 10.95 -5.99
CA MET A 30 5.53 12.30 -6.53
C MET A 30 6.12 13.39 -5.63
N ALA A 31 6.06 13.24 -4.31
CA ALA A 31 6.66 14.19 -3.37
C ALA A 31 8.18 14.21 -3.49
N LYS A 32 8.84 13.06 -3.67
CA LYS A 32 10.27 12.99 -3.97
C LYS A 32 10.58 13.68 -5.30
N ASP A 33 9.88 13.31 -6.36
CA ASP A 33 10.15 13.83 -7.72
C ASP A 33 9.95 15.35 -7.81
N LYS A 34 8.93 15.86 -7.11
CA LYS A 34 8.61 17.29 -7.04
C LYS A 34 9.36 18.03 -5.93
N LYS A 35 10.28 17.37 -5.23
CA LYS A 35 11.09 17.94 -4.13
C LYS A 35 10.26 18.50 -2.97
N GLY A 36 9.09 17.92 -2.72
CA GLY A 36 8.25 18.24 -1.58
C GLY A 36 6.78 17.83 -1.76
N PRO A 37 5.99 17.80 -0.67
CA PRO A 37 6.41 18.06 0.72
C PRO A 37 7.28 16.94 1.30
N HIS A 38 7.95 17.18 2.43
CA HIS A 38 8.63 16.11 3.16
C HIS A 38 7.59 15.19 3.80
N ILE A 39 7.68 13.90 3.52
CA ILE A 39 6.87 12.85 4.14
C ILE A 39 7.81 12.06 5.05
N LYS A 40 7.39 11.87 6.29
CA LYS A 40 8.18 11.21 7.35
C LYS A 40 7.97 9.70 7.36
N LEU A 41 6.79 9.25 6.96
CA LEU A 41 6.36 7.85 7.04
C LEU A 41 5.30 7.58 5.97
N GLN A 42 5.36 6.39 5.35
CA GLN A 42 4.27 5.83 4.56
C GLN A 42 3.75 4.54 5.21
N VAL A 43 2.43 4.44 5.40
CA VAL A 43 1.78 3.23 5.92
C VAL A 43 0.84 2.68 4.86
N LEU A 44 1.20 1.52 4.32
CA LEU A 44 0.57 0.88 3.18
C LEU A 44 -0.18 -0.37 3.67
N LEU A 45 -1.50 -0.25 3.82
CA LEU A 45 -2.35 -1.32 4.30
C LEU A 45 -2.86 -2.13 3.08
N TRP A 46 -2.36 -3.36 2.91
CA TRP A 46 -2.67 -4.29 1.80
C TRP A 46 -2.77 -3.59 0.43
N PRO A 47 -1.67 -2.92 0.00
CA PRO A 47 -1.74 -1.96 -1.10
C PRO A 47 -1.89 -2.64 -2.46
N VAL A 48 -2.62 -1.98 -3.36
CA VAL A 48 -2.46 -2.21 -4.80
C VAL A 48 -1.14 -1.58 -5.25
N THR A 49 -0.28 -2.32 -5.93
CA THR A 49 1.04 -1.83 -6.36
C THR A 49 1.37 -2.15 -7.82
N ASN A 50 0.60 -3.02 -8.47
CA ASN A 50 0.79 -3.34 -9.88
C ASN A 50 -0.55 -3.67 -10.57
N ALA A 51 -0.60 -3.46 -11.87
CA ALA A 51 -1.75 -3.84 -12.69
C ALA A 51 -1.70 -5.28 -13.23
N ASP A 52 -0.69 -6.07 -12.82
CA ASP A 52 -0.58 -7.48 -13.20
C ASP A 52 -1.42 -8.37 -12.28
N VAL A 53 -2.52 -8.88 -12.84
CA VAL A 53 -3.49 -9.73 -12.14
C VAL A 53 -3.15 -11.23 -12.24
N ASN A 54 -1.88 -11.60 -12.42
CA ASN A 54 -1.44 -12.99 -12.62
C ASN A 54 -0.34 -13.47 -11.65
N THR A 55 -0.14 -12.77 -10.51
CA THR A 55 0.71 -13.29 -9.43
C THR A 55 0.15 -14.59 -8.83
N GLU A 56 0.96 -15.33 -8.08
CA GLU A 56 0.50 -16.55 -7.42
C GLU A 56 -0.70 -16.29 -6.50
N SER A 57 -0.68 -15.20 -5.72
CA SER A 57 -1.81 -14.80 -4.87
C SER A 57 -3.07 -14.46 -5.67
N TYR A 58 -2.94 -13.78 -6.83
CA TYR A 58 -4.08 -13.51 -7.71
C TYR A 58 -4.75 -14.79 -8.23
N LEU A 59 -3.94 -15.81 -8.54
CA LEU A 59 -4.44 -17.09 -9.04
C LEU A 59 -5.00 -17.96 -7.91
N ALA A 60 -4.32 -18.02 -6.76
CA ALA A 60 -4.71 -18.83 -5.62
C ALA A 60 -6.00 -18.32 -4.94
N TYR A 61 -6.18 -17.00 -4.87
CA TYR A 61 -7.34 -16.36 -4.24
C TYR A 61 -8.26 -15.68 -5.26
N ALA A 62 -8.25 -16.16 -6.51
CA ALA A 62 -9.01 -15.54 -7.60
C ALA A 62 -10.50 -15.38 -7.30
N ASN A 63 -11.06 -16.31 -6.52
CA ASN A 63 -12.48 -16.41 -6.16
C ASN A 63 -12.67 -16.52 -4.63
N ASP A 64 -13.89 -16.21 -4.17
CA ASP A 64 -14.45 -16.59 -2.86
C ASP A 64 -13.73 -16.08 -1.59
N ARG A 65 -13.01 -14.95 -1.66
CA ARG A 65 -12.36 -14.31 -0.49
C ARG A 65 -12.57 -12.79 -0.43
N PHE A 66 -13.82 -12.36 -0.64
CA PHE A 66 -14.25 -10.96 -0.69
C PHE A 66 -13.70 -10.19 -1.91
N LEU A 67 -12.41 -9.88 -1.96
CA LEU A 67 -11.79 -9.29 -3.13
C LEU A 67 -11.44 -10.38 -4.13
N THR A 68 -12.04 -10.34 -5.32
CA THR A 68 -11.77 -11.30 -6.39
C THR A 68 -10.85 -10.73 -7.46
N ARG A 69 -10.21 -11.62 -8.22
CA ARG A 69 -9.40 -11.23 -9.39
C ARG A 69 -10.23 -10.44 -10.41
N ASN A 70 -11.48 -10.86 -10.66
CA ASN A 70 -12.37 -10.17 -11.60
C ASN A 70 -12.76 -8.77 -11.12
N MET A 71 -12.93 -8.57 -9.80
CA MET A 71 -13.13 -7.23 -9.24
C MET A 71 -11.92 -6.33 -9.49
N MET A 72 -10.70 -6.84 -9.30
CA MET A 72 -9.48 -6.07 -9.59
C MET A 72 -9.34 -5.71 -11.07
N ILE A 73 -9.68 -6.63 -11.99
CA ILE A 73 -9.72 -6.33 -13.43
C ILE A 73 -10.70 -5.18 -13.69
N TRP A 74 -11.91 -5.25 -13.13
CA TRP A 74 -12.93 -4.22 -13.30
C TRP A 74 -12.50 -2.88 -12.69
N PHE A 75 -11.86 -2.87 -11.51
CA PHE A 75 -11.33 -1.65 -10.89
C PHE A 75 -10.25 -1.00 -11.75
N TRP A 76 -9.30 -1.78 -12.28
CA TRP A 76 -8.27 -1.27 -13.18
C TRP A 76 -8.85 -0.76 -14.50
N ASP A 77 -9.83 -1.45 -15.10
CA ASP A 77 -10.53 -1.01 -16.31
C ASP A 77 -11.29 0.30 -16.11
N SER A 78 -11.86 0.49 -14.91
CA SER A 78 -12.54 1.72 -14.52
C SER A 78 -11.57 2.86 -14.25
N TYR A 79 -10.38 2.56 -13.70
CA TYR A 79 -9.33 3.55 -13.46
C TYR A 79 -8.70 4.06 -14.77
N THR A 80 -8.29 3.14 -15.64
CA THR A 80 -7.83 3.45 -16.99
C THR A 80 -7.83 2.22 -17.89
N LYS A 81 -8.38 2.35 -19.10
CA LYS A 81 -8.28 1.31 -20.14
C LYS A 81 -6.96 1.36 -20.92
N ASP A 82 -6.18 2.42 -20.71
CA ASP A 82 -4.89 2.60 -21.37
C ASP A 82 -3.81 1.73 -20.69
N LEU A 83 -3.40 0.67 -21.37
CA LEU A 83 -2.40 -0.28 -20.88
C LEU A 83 -1.00 0.33 -20.76
N ALA A 84 -0.68 1.40 -21.49
CA ALA A 84 0.58 2.10 -21.33
C ALA A 84 0.59 2.86 -20.00
N LYS A 85 -0.51 3.54 -19.65
CA LYS A 85 -0.65 4.23 -18.36
C LYS A 85 -0.56 3.29 -17.17
N ARG A 86 -1.08 2.06 -17.29
CA ARG A 86 -0.94 1.05 -16.22
C ARG A 86 0.50 0.66 -15.94
N LYS A 87 1.43 0.88 -16.88
CA LYS A 87 2.86 0.59 -16.72
C LYS A 87 3.65 1.78 -16.15
N GLU A 88 3.02 2.94 -15.98
CA GLU A 88 3.66 4.09 -15.35
C GLU A 88 3.79 3.87 -13.84
N ILE A 89 4.87 4.40 -13.24
CA ILE A 89 5.17 4.23 -11.82
C ILE A 89 4.14 4.91 -10.89
N TYR A 90 3.38 5.88 -11.42
CA TYR A 90 2.31 6.54 -10.68
C TYR A 90 0.96 5.81 -10.75
N ALA A 91 0.89 4.71 -11.51
CA ALA A 91 -0.22 3.75 -11.46
C ALA A 91 0.26 2.45 -10.78
N SER A 92 1.38 1.90 -11.26
CA SER A 92 1.98 0.67 -10.76
C SER A 92 3.33 0.96 -10.11
N PRO A 93 3.37 1.45 -8.85
CA PRO A 93 4.63 1.81 -8.17
C PRO A 93 5.60 0.64 -8.01
N LEU A 94 5.13 -0.62 -8.10
CA LEU A 94 5.99 -1.80 -8.18
C LEU A 94 6.95 -1.77 -9.37
N LEU A 95 6.65 -1.02 -10.43
CA LEU A 95 7.48 -0.92 -11.62
C LEU A 95 8.62 0.11 -11.49
N ALA A 96 8.60 0.99 -10.47
CA ALA A 96 9.65 1.98 -10.25
C ALA A 96 11.03 1.32 -10.05
N SER A 97 12.07 1.88 -10.66
CA SER A 97 13.46 1.46 -10.49
C SER A 97 13.97 1.68 -9.06
N LEU A 98 15.07 1.03 -8.68
CA LEU A 98 15.67 1.23 -7.35
C LEU A 98 16.08 2.69 -7.12
N ASP A 99 16.57 3.39 -8.14
CA ASP A 99 16.93 4.81 -8.04
C ASP A 99 15.71 5.72 -7.84
N GLU A 100 14.57 5.39 -8.46
CA GLU A 100 13.29 6.07 -8.24
C GLU A 100 12.73 5.81 -6.84
N LEU A 101 13.00 4.64 -6.25
CA LEU A 101 12.57 4.31 -4.88
C LEU A 101 13.53 4.80 -3.78
N LYS A 102 14.80 5.01 -4.09
CA LYS A 102 15.82 5.41 -3.11
C LYS A 102 15.46 6.73 -2.43
N GLY A 103 15.51 6.77 -1.10
CA GLY A 103 15.22 7.98 -0.33
C GLY A 103 13.73 8.29 -0.16
N LEU A 104 12.83 7.38 -0.54
CA LEU A 104 11.43 7.42 -0.08
C LEU A 104 11.35 7.28 1.46
N PRO A 105 10.25 7.75 2.08
CA PRO A 105 10.08 7.64 3.53
C PRO A 105 10.07 6.18 4.00
N PRO A 106 10.50 5.93 5.26
CA PRO A 106 10.27 4.66 5.93
C PRO A 106 8.86 4.13 5.73
N ALA A 107 8.72 2.81 5.58
CA ALA A 107 7.47 2.18 5.23
C ALA A 107 7.04 1.13 6.25
N LEU A 108 5.78 1.16 6.66
CA LEU A 108 5.07 -0.02 7.15
C LEU A 108 4.20 -0.55 6.02
N VAL A 109 4.40 -1.81 5.65
CA VAL A 109 3.55 -2.52 4.70
C VAL A 109 2.88 -3.67 5.43
N GLN A 110 1.55 -3.66 5.49
CA GLN A 110 0.78 -4.79 6.02
C GLN A 110 0.15 -5.55 4.86
N THR A 111 0.20 -6.87 4.85
CA THR A 111 -0.52 -7.69 3.87
C THR A 111 -1.44 -8.69 4.57
N ALA A 112 -2.48 -9.14 3.87
CA ALA A 112 -3.33 -10.23 4.32
C ALA A 112 -2.87 -11.53 3.66
N GLU A 113 -2.89 -12.65 4.40
CA GLU A 113 -2.49 -13.94 3.84
C GLU A 113 -3.39 -14.41 2.68
N ASN A 114 -4.71 -14.18 2.79
CA ASN A 114 -5.72 -14.66 1.86
C ASN A 114 -6.26 -13.51 0.99
N ASP A 115 -5.36 -12.87 0.25
CA ASP A 115 -5.65 -11.69 -0.58
C ASP A 115 -4.93 -11.81 -1.92
N VAL A 116 -5.64 -11.50 -3.01
CA VAL A 116 -5.08 -11.43 -4.37
C VAL A 116 -3.91 -10.45 -4.47
N LEU A 117 -3.92 -9.36 -3.69
CA LEU A 117 -2.89 -8.32 -3.70
C LEU A 117 -1.66 -8.63 -2.85
N ARG A 118 -1.68 -9.75 -2.11
CA ARG A 118 -0.62 -10.08 -1.14
C ARG A 118 0.76 -10.03 -1.78
N ASP A 119 0.95 -10.74 -2.89
CA ASP A 119 2.29 -10.91 -3.46
C ASP A 119 2.83 -9.60 -4.05
N GLU A 120 2.00 -8.77 -4.66
CA GLU A 120 2.44 -7.47 -5.19
C GLU A 120 2.78 -6.49 -4.06
N GLY A 121 1.98 -6.44 -2.99
CA GLY A 121 2.29 -5.63 -1.81
C GLY A 121 3.60 -6.03 -1.14
N GLU A 122 3.86 -7.34 -1.02
CA GLU A 122 5.13 -7.85 -0.49
C GLU A 122 6.31 -7.61 -1.44
N ALA A 123 6.10 -7.78 -2.74
CA ALA A 123 7.12 -7.48 -3.74
C ALA A 123 7.51 -6.00 -3.70
N TYR A 124 6.55 -5.09 -3.50
CA TYR A 124 6.85 -3.67 -3.37
C TYR A 124 7.63 -3.36 -2.09
N ALA A 125 7.25 -3.96 -0.97
CA ALA A 125 7.99 -3.83 0.29
C ALA A 125 9.45 -4.30 0.16
N ARG A 126 9.68 -5.44 -0.52
CA ARG A 126 11.04 -5.93 -0.82
C ARG A 126 11.80 -4.97 -1.74
N LYS A 127 11.14 -4.44 -2.78
CA LYS A 127 11.77 -3.49 -3.71
C LYS A 127 12.16 -2.17 -3.04
N LEU A 128 11.34 -1.68 -2.11
CA LEU A 128 11.68 -0.54 -1.24
C LEU A 128 12.92 -0.83 -0.39
N ASN A 129 12.96 -2.01 0.25
CA ASN A 129 14.10 -2.44 1.05
C ASN A 129 15.38 -2.54 0.20
N ASP A 130 15.30 -3.11 -1.00
CA ASP A 130 16.44 -3.23 -1.93
C ASP A 130 16.95 -1.85 -2.39
N ALA A 131 16.07 -0.84 -2.44
CA ALA A 131 16.43 0.55 -2.71
C ALA A 131 17.00 1.29 -1.47
N GLY A 132 17.13 0.62 -0.33
CA GLY A 132 17.67 1.16 0.92
C GLY A 132 16.65 1.91 1.78
N VAL A 133 15.35 1.78 1.51
CA VAL A 133 14.29 2.36 2.34
C VAL A 133 14.08 1.49 3.59
N PRO A 134 14.04 2.05 4.81
CA PRO A 134 13.68 1.28 6.00
C PRO A 134 12.24 0.75 5.89
N VAL A 135 12.07 -0.56 5.87
CA VAL A 135 10.76 -1.20 5.67
C VAL A 135 10.45 -2.18 6.79
N THR A 136 9.26 -2.07 7.36
CA THR A 136 8.61 -3.13 8.13
C THR A 136 7.54 -3.77 7.26
N LEU A 137 7.72 -5.04 6.92
CA LEU A 137 6.69 -5.84 6.23
C LEU A 137 6.06 -6.81 7.23
N THR A 138 4.73 -6.82 7.34
CA THR A 138 4.00 -7.75 8.21
C THR A 138 2.83 -8.38 7.46
N ARG A 139 2.92 -9.71 7.24
CA ARG A 139 1.78 -10.50 6.76
C ARG A 139 0.92 -10.93 7.95
N TYR A 140 -0.37 -10.66 7.88
CA TYR A 140 -1.35 -11.13 8.85
C TYR A 140 -2.02 -12.42 8.37
N GLY A 141 -1.70 -13.52 9.06
CA GLY A 141 -2.28 -14.84 8.82
C GLY A 141 -3.79 -14.89 9.06
N GLY A 142 -4.51 -15.65 8.24
CA GLY A 142 -5.95 -15.87 8.33
C GLY A 142 -6.83 -14.70 7.87
N LEU A 143 -6.27 -13.52 7.62
CA LEU A 143 -7.03 -12.35 7.18
C LEU A 143 -7.24 -12.34 5.66
N ILE A 144 -8.29 -11.63 5.24
CA ILE A 144 -8.66 -11.36 3.83
C ILE A 144 -8.43 -9.88 3.49
N HIS A 145 -8.52 -9.50 2.21
CA HIS A 145 -8.46 -8.10 1.81
C HIS A 145 -9.42 -7.21 2.61
N ASP A 146 -9.01 -5.96 2.88
CA ASP A 146 -9.79 -4.95 3.61
C ASP A 146 -10.21 -5.33 5.05
N TYR A 147 -9.46 -6.23 5.68
CA TYR A 147 -9.74 -6.68 7.06
C TYR A 147 -9.85 -5.54 8.09
N GLY A 148 -9.14 -4.42 7.90
CA GLY A 148 -9.21 -3.25 8.77
C GLY A 148 -10.26 -2.20 8.37
N LEU A 149 -10.86 -2.32 7.19
CA LEU A 149 -11.94 -1.46 6.71
C LEU A 149 -13.31 -2.04 7.04
N LEU A 150 -13.46 -3.36 6.94
CA LEU A 150 -14.74 -4.04 7.11
C LEU A 150 -15.17 -4.05 8.58
N ASN A 151 -16.13 -3.19 8.94
CA ASN A 151 -16.72 -3.14 10.29
C ASN A 151 -17.13 -4.51 10.88
N PRO A 152 -17.70 -5.46 10.10
CA PRO A 152 -17.99 -6.80 10.61
C PRO A 152 -16.77 -7.55 11.17
N LEU A 153 -15.55 -7.23 10.73
CA LEU A 153 -14.30 -7.85 11.17
C LEU A 153 -13.59 -7.09 12.30
N ALA A 154 -14.05 -5.90 12.70
CA ALA A 154 -13.38 -5.04 13.67
C ALA A 154 -13.18 -5.68 15.07
N HIS A 155 -13.97 -6.71 15.40
CA HIS A 155 -13.87 -7.43 16.67
C HIS A 155 -12.82 -8.55 16.64
N VAL A 156 -12.37 -8.98 15.46
CA VAL A 156 -11.39 -10.06 15.28
C VAL A 156 -10.05 -9.67 15.93
N PRO A 157 -9.47 -10.51 16.81
CA PRO A 157 -8.23 -10.17 17.51
C PRO A 157 -7.07 -9.77 16.59
N ALA A 158 -6.86 -10.52 15.50
CA ALA A 158 -5.81 -10.23 14.53
C ALA A 158 -5.99 -8.85 13.85
N VAL A 159 -7.23 -8.43 13.56
CA VAL A 159 -7.52 -7.10 13.01
C VAL A 159 -7.17 -6.01 14.01
N LYS A 160 -7.53 -6.18 15.30
CA LYS A 160 -7.16 -5.23 16.36
C LYS A 160 -5.65 -5.10 16.49
N THR A 161 -4.93 -6.22 16.48
CA THR A 161 -3.46 -6.22 16.53
C THR A 161 -2.86 -5.49 15.33
N ALA A 162 -3.37 -5.72 14.12
CA ALA A 162 -2.92 -5.03 12.91
C ALA A 162 -3.08 -3.51 12.99
N LEU A 163 -4.26 -3.04 13.41
CA LEU A 163 -4.53 -1.61 13.56
C LEU A 163 -3.71 -0.99 14.70
N LEU A 164 -3.49 -1.71 15.81
CA LEU A 164 -2.62 -1.25 16.88
C LEU A 164 -1.15 -1.12 16.43
N GLN A 165 -0.64 -2.07 15.65
CA GLN A 165 0.70 -1.97 15.05
C GLN A 165 0.81 -0.70 14.19
N ALA A 166 -0.14 -0.47 13.29
CA ALA A 166 -0.15 0.71 12.43
C ALA A 166 -0.20 2.01 13.25
N ALA A 167 -1.08 2.08 14.25
CA ALA A 167 -1.20 3.25 15.13
C ALA A 167 0.10 3.53 15.91
N VAL A 168 0.77 2.50 16.43
CA VAL A 168 2.05 2.63 17.14
C VAL A 168 3.13 3.14 16.20
N VAL A 169 3.24 2.58 14.99
CA VAL A 169 4.22 3.02 13.99
C VAL A 169 3.98 4.47 13.57
N ILE A 170 2.72 4.88 13.37
CA ILE A 170 2.40 6.29 13.07
C ILE A 170 2.77 7.21 14.23
N ARG A 171 2.55 6.79 15.48
CA ARG A 171 2.84 7.61 16.66
C ARG A 171 4.34 7.76 16.92
N GLN A 172 5.13 6.73 16.61
CA GLN A 172 6.58 6.71 16.85
C GLN A 172 7.41 7.21 15.66
N GLY A 173 6.86 7.06 14.46
CA GLY A 173 7.49 7.47 13.19
C GLY A 173 7.70 8.95 13.10
#